data_AF-A0A0Q8RBK9-F1
#
_entry.id   AF-A0A0Q8RBK9-F1
#
_cell.length_a   1.000
_cell.length_b   1.000
_cell.length_c   1.000
_cell.angle_alpha   90.00
_cell.angle_beta   90.00
_cell.angle_gamma   90.00
#
_symmetry.space_group_name_H-M   'P 1'
#
loop_
_entity.id
_entity.type
_entity.pdbx_description
1 polymer ?
#
loop_
_entity_poly.entity_id
_entity_poly.type
_entity_poly.pdbx_seq_one_letter_code
_entity_poly.pdbx_strand_id
1 'polypeptide(L)' 'MSNEPKRSATIEMGPYTLDVTFSADADLDGTFEAVCNDTGEILRINGWLIEDIDYTDGVEA' A
#
# COMPACT_ATOMS: atom_id res chain seq x y z
N MET A 1 -5.14 -22.22 2.57
CA MET A 1 -5.03 -20.96 1.79
C MET A 1 -4.87 -19.86 2.81
N SER A 2 -3.65 -19.39 3.00
CA SER A 2 -3.36 -18.32 3.97
C SER A 2 -4.12 -17.08 3.53
N ASN A 3 -5.14 -16.70 4.29
CA ASN A 3 -5.85 -15.45 4.09
C ASN A 3 -4.97 -14.38 4.74
N GLU A 4 -3.84 -14.07 4.11
CA GLU A 4 -2.96 -12.99 4.56
C GLU A 4 -3.81 -11.71 4.61
N PRO A 5 -3.90 -11.04 5.76
CA PRO A 5 -4.67 -9.82 5.86
C PRO A 5 -4.12 -8.83 4.84
N LYS A 6 -4.99 -8.23 4.03
CA LYS A 6 -4.60 -7.19 3.05
C LYS A 6 -5.18 -5.87 3.50
N ARG A 7 -4.43 -4.80 3.26
CA ARG A 7 -4.87 -3.42 3.48
C ARG A 7 -4.83 -2.66 2.18
N SER A 8 -5.80 -1.78 2.01
CA SER A 8 -5.88 -0.86 0.88
C SER A 8 -5.64 0.54 1.41
N ALA A 9 -4.76 1.27 0.75
CA ALA A 9 -4.44 2.64 1.12
C ALA A 9 -4.11 3.46 -0.11
N THR A 10 -4.35 4.76 0.00
CA THR A 10 -3.78 5.75 -0.90
C THR A 10 -2.43 6.20 -0.33
N ILE A 11 -1.38 6.02 -1.12
CA ILE A 11 0.00 6.36 -0.75
C ILE A 11 0.40 7.64 -1.49
N GLU A 12 0.85 8.64 -0.75
CA GLU A 12 1.38 9.89 -1.29
C GLU A 12 2.92 9.84 -1.34
N MET A 13 3.49 10.11 -2.53
CA MET A 13 4.93 10.13 -2.78
C MET A 13 5.28 11.36 -3.62
N GLY A 14 5.51 12.50 -2.97
CA GLY A 14 5.78 13.76 -3.65
C GLY A 14 4.58 14.21 -4.48
N PRO A 15 4.73 14.41 -5.81
CA PRO A 15 3.64 14.85 -6.67
C PRO A 15 2.70 13.71 -7.11
N TYR A 16 2.94 12.47 -6.68
CA TYR A 16 2.18 11.30 -7.12
C TYR A 16 1.41 10.68 -5.97
N THR A 17 0.18 10.26 -6.26
CA THR A 17 -0.68 9.48 -5.36
C THR A 17 -0.96 8.13 -6.01
N LEU A 18 -0.80 7.03 -5.27
CA LEU A 18 -1.11 5.69 -5.74
C LEU A 18 -2.18 5.05 -4.86
N ASP A 19 -3.22 4.51 -5.50
CA ASP A 19 -4.17 3.64 -4.81
C ASP A 19 -3.70 2.19 -4.90
N VAL A 20 -3.33 1.60 -3.76
CA VAL A 20 -2.71 0.28 -3.73
C VAL A 20 -3.28 -0.61 -2.63
N THR A 21 -3.16 -1.91 -2.86
CA THR A 21 -3.45 -2.94 -1.87
C THR A 21 -2.20 -3.76 -1.56
N PHE A 22 -1.79 -3.82 -0.30
CA PHE A 22 -0.59 -4.53 0.16
C PHE A 22 -0.92 -5.47 1.33
N SER A 23 0.04 -6.32 1.72
CA SER A 23 -0.13 -7.18 2.89
C SER A 23 -0.21 -6.32 4.16
N ALA A 24 -1.14 -6.60 5.08
CA ALA A 24 -1.24 -5.86 6.34
C ALA A 24 0.00 -6.03 7.24
N ASP A 25 0.76 -7.11 7.01
CA ASP A 25 2.05 -7.37 7.66
C ASP A 25 3.25 -6.87 6.82
N ALA A 26 3.01 -6.05 5.79
CA ALA A 26 4.08 -5.48 4.98
C ALA A 26 4.95 -4.52 5.80
N ASP A 27 6.26 -4.59 5.56
CA ASP A 27 7.22 -3.66 6.14
C ASP A 27 7.17 -2.32 5.39
N LEU A 28 6.30 -1.43 5.87
CA LEU A 28 6.08 -0.09 5.28
C LEU A 28 7.25 0.86 5.48
N ASP A 29 8.23 0.52 6.32
CA ASP A 29 9.48 1.28 6.46
C ASP A 29 10.56 0.78 5.47
N GLY A 30 10.42 -0.45 4.96
CA GLY A 30 11.33 -1.12 4.03
C GLY A 30 10.86 -1.09 2.58
N THR A 31 11.24 -2.08 1.78
CA THR A 31 10.66 -2.28 0.44
C THR A 31 9.56 -3.33 0.53
N PHE A 32 8.36 -2.99 0.07
CA PHE A 32 7.22 -3.91 0.05
C PHE A 32 6.56 -3.98 -1.32
N GLU A 33 5.79 -5.05 -1.52
CA GLU A 33 5.01 -5.27 -2.73
C GLU A 33 3.56 -4.84 -2.49
N ALA A 34 3.04 -4.04 -3.41
CA ALA A 34 1.68 -3.54 -3.40
C ALA A 34 1.06 -3.74 -4.79
N VAL A 35 -0.23 -3.99 -4.85
CA VAL A 35 -0.97 -4.10 -6.12
C VAL A 35 -1.62 -2.77 -6.40
N CYS A 36 -1.37 -2.18 -7.57
CA CYS A 36 -2.09 -1.00 -8.02
C CYS A 36 -3.55 -1.35 -8.28
N ASN A 37 -4.47 -0.66 -7.61
CA ASN A 37 -5.90 -0.95 -7.76
C ASN A 37 -6.44 -0.44 -9.11
N ASP A 38 -5.82 0.57 -9.71
CA ASP A 38 -6.18 1.08 -11.04
C ASP A 38 -5.79 0.13 -12.18
N THR A 39 -4.56 -0.40 -12.16
CA THR A 39 -4.02 -1.21 -13.27
C THR A 39 -3.99 -2.71 -12.99
N GLY A 40 -4.05 -3.11 -11.72
CA GLY A 40 -3.88 -4.49 -11.27
C GLY A 40 -2.41 -4.96 -11.29
N GLU A 41 -1.45 -4.08 -11.54
CA GLU A 41 -0.03 -4.42 -11.59
C GLU A 41 0.60 -4.49 -10.19
N ILE A 42 1.60 -5.36 -10.03
CA ILE A 42 2.38 -5.44 -8.79
C ILE A 42 3.49 -4.40 -8.85
N LEU A 43 3.47 -3.48 -7.90
CA LEU A 43 4.45 -2.43 -7.68
C LEU A 43 5.34 -2.79 -6.50
N ARG A 44 6.64 -2.49 -6.62
CA ARG A 44 7.57 -2.47 -5.49
C ARG A 44 7.74 -1.03 -5.01
N ILE A 45 7.27 -0.77 -3.80
CA ILE A 45 7.29 0.56 -3.19
C ILE A 45 8.37 0.55 -2.10
N ASN A 46 9.18 1.60 -2.06
CA ASN A 46 10.10 1.82 -0.95
C ASN A 46 9.40 2.72 0.06
N GLY A 47 9.17 2.20 1.26
CA GLY A 47 8.55 2.85 2.39
C GLY A 47 9.09 4.23 2.72
N TRP A 48 10.42 4.39 2.66
CA TRP A 48 11.08 5.67 2.90
C TRP A 48 10.76 6.76 1.85
N LEU A 49 10.11 6.42 0.73
CA LEU A 49 9.65 7.39 -0.28
C LEU A 49 8.24 7.91 0.03
N ILE A 50 7.53 7.25 0.93
CA ILE A 50 6.16 7.56 1.27
C ILE A 50 6.16 8.76 2.21
N GLU A 51 5.40 9.78 1.85
CA GLU A 51 5.18 10.95 2.68
C GLU A 51 3.95 10.79 3.56
N ASP A 52 2.88 10.19 3.02
CA ASP A 52 1.64 9.91 3.75
C ASP A 52 0.96 8.62 3.27
N ILE A 53 0.22 7.97 4.17
CA ILE A 53 -0.55 6.75 3.91
C ILE A 53 -1.95 6.94 4.51
N ASP A 54 -2.95 7.06 3.64
CA ASP A 54 -4.35 7.11 4.03
C ASP A 54 -5.00 5.74 3.80
N TYR A 55 -5.37 5.06 4.89
CA TYR A 55 -5.98 3.73 4.81
C TYR A 55 -7.43 3.83 4.36
N THR A 56 -7.72 3.28 3.18
CA THR A 56 -9.04 3.28 2.55
C THR A 56 -9.80 1.97 2.76
N ASP A 57 -9.21 1.02 3.52
CA ASP A 57 -9.80 -0.28 3.81
C ASP A 57 -11.06 -0.23 4.71
N GLY A 58 -11.44 0.95 5.19
CA GLY A 58 -12.65 1.16 5.98
C GLY A 58 -12.62 0.52 7.36
N VAL A 59 -11.44 0.02 7.79
CA VAL A 59 -11.22 -0.45 9.16
C VAL A 59 -10.85 0.78 9.98
N GLU A 60 -11.87 1.45 10.52
CA GLU A 60 -11.66 2.47 11.55
C GLU A 60 -10.88 1.83 12.72
N ALA A 61 -9.87 2.56 13.20
CA ALA A 61 -8.91 2.14 14.23
C ALA A 61 -9.58 1.64 15.52
#